data_AF-A0A810DS25-F1
#
_entry.id   AF-A0A810DS25-F1
#
_cell.length_a   1.000
_cell.length_b   1.000
_cell.length_c   1.000
_cell.angle_alpha   90.00
_cell.angle_beta   90.00
_cell.angle_gamma   90.00
#
_symmetry.space_group_name_H-M   'P 1'
#
loop_
_entity.id
_entity.type
_entity.pdbx_description
1 polymer ?
#
loop_
_entity_poly.entity_id
_entity_poly.type
_entity_poly.pdbx_seq_one_letter_code
_entity_poly.pdbx_strand_id
1 'polypeptide(L)'
;MIEIYTHEWKSVSAKLAGAMRDGKVTVQETCATIIPVLDLMRSVFPDDAEIPARQGEYYHLDGQLRRAGQAYRRALELEPLLMLTEREAAAIRRHCPLLLTTEAECFPLKDIAAVHHPAKPLIGYHLFWEDDFDFPDDYEPCDHEEIWVEYDPAEETVTQVMTFFHSSVISSEEAVQEAREHGERPIIRIEWGKHGSLLKGWETIDIPMKNMTMQDWMRQTYEHVKAGGRLPDHPLKRFWPRGYEGSYESYIEFPVPVDPLLYLDRKPLMFKSLHANAVLFTQAIPYNFHPKMEWPDRFARALLD
;
A
#
# COMPACT_ATOMS: atom_id res chain seq x y z
N MET A 1 40.09 -9.24 13.34
CA MET A 1 40.12 -7.93 12.65
C MET A 1 38.78 -7.65 11.98
N ILE A 2 38.27 -8.53 11.10
CA ILE A 2 36.94 -8.35 10.50
C ILE A 2 35.81 -8.30 11.53
N GLU A 3 35.90 -9.08 12.62
CA GLU A 3 34.93 -9.07 13.73
C GLU A 3 34.80 -7.72 14.44
N ILE A 4 35.88 -6.92 14.48
CA ILE A 4 35.84 -5.56 15.04
C ILE A 4 35.04 -4.66 14.09
N TYR A 5 35.34 -4.73 12.79
CA TYR A 5 34.63 -3.95 11.77
C TYR A 5 33.16 -4.35 11.60
N THR A 6 32.78 -5.61 11.85
CA THR A 6 31.36 -6.00 11.85
C THR A 6 30.61 -5.41 13.04
N HIS A 7 31.24 -5.29 14.21
CA HIS A 7 30.68 -4.59 15.36
C HIS A 7 30.50 -3.09 15.05
N GLU A 8 31.51 -2.44 14.46
CA GLU A 8 31.44 -1.04 14.05
C GLU A 8 30.32 -0.82 13.02
N TRP A 9 30.20 -1.69 12.01
CA TRP A 9 29.12 -1.65 11.03
C TRP A 9 27.74 -1.71 11.70
N LYS A 10 27.54 -2.61 12.67
CA LYS A 10 26.27 -2.71 13.41
C LYS A 10 25.91 -1.38 14.09
N SER A 11 26.88 -0.72 14.71
CA SER A 11 26.69 0.58 15.38
C SER A 11 26.37 1.70 14.38
N VAL A 12 27.14 1.80 13.29
CA VAL A 12 26.93 2.81 12.25
C VAL A 12 25.58 2.63 11.56
N SER A 13 25.21 1.41 11.21
CA SER A 13 23.93 1.09 10.57
C SER A 13 22.73 1.41 11.47
N ALA A 14 22.82 1.16 12.77
CA ALA A 14 21.77 1.54 13.71
C ALA A 14 21.58 3.06 13.78
N LYS A 15 22.68 3.82 13.81
CA LYS A 15 22.63 5.30 13.79
C LYS A 15 22.06 5.83 12.48
N LEU A 16 22.42 5.23 11.35
CA LEU A 16 21.90 5.58 10.03
C LEU A 16 20.40 5.28 9.93
N ALA A 17 19.95 4.11 10.41
CA ALA A 17 18.53 3.75 10.44
C ALA A 17 17.70 4.74 11.27
N GLY A 18 18.24 5.21 12.41
CA GLY A 18 17.61 6.28 13.18
C GLY A 18 17.51 7.60 12.40
N ALA A 19 18.55 7.99 11.67
CA ALA A 19 18.52 9.18 10.83
C ALA A 19 17.52 9.08 9.67
N MET A 20 17.38 7.90 9.05
CA MET A 20 16.36 7.61 8.03
C MET A 20 14.95 7.73 8.62
N ARG A 21 14.71 7.13 9.80
CA ARG A 21 13.42 7.21 10.51
C ARG A 21 13.04 8.64 10.88
N ASP A 22 14.02 9.46 11.27
CA ASP A 22 13.84 10.88 11.60
C ASP A 22 13.69 11.78 10.36
N GLY A 23 13.67 11.23 9.14
CA GLY A 23 13.59 12.01 7.89
C GLY A 23 14.82 12.86 7.59
N LYS A 24 15.97 12.58 8.24
CA LYS A 24 17.24 13.30 8.01
C LYS A 24 17.99 12.81 6.77
N VAL A 25 17.52 11.70 6.19
CA VAL A 25 18.07 11.09 4.98
C VAL A 25 16.93 11.00 3.98
N THR A 26 17.16 11.49 2.77
CA THR A 26 16.15 11.46 1.70
C THR A 26 15.92 10.03 1.21
N VAL A 27 14.82 9.80 0.48
CA VAL A 27 14.55 8.52 -0.18
C VAL A 27 15.68 8.16 -1.15
N GLN A 28 16.18 9.14 -1.91
CA GLN A 28 17.27 8.93 -2.87
C GLN A 28 18.58 8.52 -2.18
N GLU A 29 18.96 9.18 -1.09
CA GLU A 29 20.14 8.81 -0.30
C GLU A 29 19.98 7.44 0.36
N THR A 30 18.77 7.11 0.79
CA THR A 30 18.42 5.79 1.33
C THR A 30 18.61 4.71 0.27
N CYS A 31 18.04 4.89 -0.92
CA CYS A 31 18.21 3.95 -2.03
C CYS A 31 19.68 3.80 -2.43
N ALA A 32 20.41 4.90 -2.58
CA ALA A 32 21.84 4.89 -2.91
C ALA A 32 22.69 4.14 -1.87
N THR A 33 22.26 4.10 -0.61
CA THR A 33 22.96 3.39 0.46
C THR A 33 22.58 1.91 0.54
N ILE A 34 21.30 1.57 0.40
CA ILE A 34 20.80 0.21 0.59
C ILE A 34 21.04 -0.67 -0.64
N ILE A 35 20.93 -0.13 -1.86
CA ILE A 35 21.10 -0.89 -3.11
C ILE A 35 22.45 -1.65 -3.15
N PRO A 36 23.61 -1.03 -2.87
CA PRO A 36 24.89 -1.75 -2.85
C PRO A 36 24.96 -2.87 -1.81
N VAL A 37 24.31 -2.68 -0.66
CA VAL A 37 24.23 -3.72 0.39
C VAL A 37 23.42 -4.91 -0.13
N LEU A 38 22.28 -4.67 -0.76
CA LEU A 38 21.47 -5.72 -1.35
C LEU A 38 22.17 -6.43 -2.53
N ASP A 39 22.93 -5.69 -3.36
CA ASP A 39 23.76 -6.27 -4.42
C ASP A 39 24.80 -7.25 -3.85
N LEU A 40 25.45 -6.90 -2.73
CA LEU A 40 26.35 -7.79 -2.01
C LEU A 40 25.59 -8.98 -1.40
N MET A 41 24.47 -8.74 -0.71
CA MET A 41 23.66 -9.80 -0.11
C MET A 41 23.22 -10.83 -1.16
N ARG A 42 22.81 -10.40 -2.35
CA ARG A 42 22.44 -11.31 -3.45
C ARG A 42 23.61 -12.22 -3.86
N SER A 43 24.85 -11.73 -3.81
CA SER A 43 26.02 -12.56 -4.13
C SER A 43 26.33 -13.60 -3.04
N VAL A 44 25.98 -13.29 -1.79
CA VAL A 44 26.21 -14.17 -0.63
C VAL A 44 25.08 -15.18 -0.45
N PHE A 45 23.84 -14.79 -0.75
CA PHE A 45 22.63 -15.59 -0.62
C PHE A 45 21.88 -15.65 -1.97
N PRO A 46 22.44 -16.34 -2.98
CA PRO A 46 21.94 -16.28 -4.36
C PRO A 46 20.56 -16.94 -4.58
N ASP A 47 20.14 -17.77 -3.63
CA ASP A 47 18.90 -18.55 -3.69
C ASP A 47 17.78 -17.96 -2.81
N ASP A 48 18.04 -16.85 -2.11
CA ASP A 48 17.05 -16.15 -1.29
C ASP A 48 16.26 -15.16 -2.15
N ALA A 49 14.97 -15.45 -2.36
CA ALA A 49 14.07 -14.64 -3.18
C ALA A 49 13.73 -13.27 -2.57
N GLU A 50 13.86 -13.11 -1.24
CA GLU A 50 13.54 -11.86 -0.56
C GLU A 50 14.52 -10.74 -0.95
N ILE A 51 15.79 -11.08 -1.19
CA ILE A 51 16.80 -10.10 -1.58
C ILE A 51 16.47 -9.44 -2.93
N PRO A 52 16.29 -10.16 -4.05
CA PRO A 52 15.91 -9.54 -5.31
C PRO A 52 14.53 -8.88 -5.26
N ALA A 53 13.59 -9.34 -4.43
CA ALA A 53 12.32 -8.65 -4.21
C ALA A 53 12.53 -7.25 -3.61
N ARG A 54 13.30 -7.16 -2.51
CA ARG A 54 13.69 -5.89 -1.89
C ARG A 54 14.52 -5.02 -2.84
N GLN A 55 15.44 -5.59 -3.62
CA GLN A 55 16.17 -4.85 -4.66
C GLN A 55 15.20 -4.21 -5.66
N GLY A 56 14.18 -4.96 -6.07
CA GLY A 56 13.10 -4.46 -6.91
C GLY A 56 12.48 -3.20 -6.32
N GLU A 57 12.06 -3.25 -5.06
CA GLU A 57 11.45 -2.12 -4.34
C GLU A 57 12.37 -0.89 -4.31
N TYR A 58 13.63 -1.05 -3.91
CA TYR A 58 14.56 0.09 -3.84
C TYR A 58 14.92 0.66 -5.22
N TYR A 59 15.06 -0.18 -6.26
CA TYR A 59 15.23 0.33 -7.62
C TYR A 59 13.98 1.05 -8.11
N HIS A 60 12.81 0.60 -7.69
CA HIS A 60 11.53 1.16 -8.08
C HIS A 60 11.32 2.53 -7.42
N LEU A 61 11.59 2.64 -6.11
CA LEU A 61 11.61 3.90 -5.36
C LEU A 61 12.62 4.93 -5.90
N ASP A 62 13.75 4.46 -6.45
CA ASP A 62 14.77 5.32 -7.09
C ASP A 62 14.47 5.64 -8.57
N GLY A 63 13.30 5.24 -9.09
CA GLY A 63 12.90 5.48 -10.48
C GLY A 63 13.65 4.63 -11.52
N GLN A 64 14.48 3.68 -11.10
CA GLN A 64 15.23 2.75 -11.97
C GLN A 64 14.36 1.57 -12.43
N LEU A 65 13.21 1.85 -13.06
CA LEU A 65 12.16 0.88 -13.38
C LEU A 65 12.65 -0.36 -14.17
N ARG A 66 13.63 -0.19 -15.05
CA ARG A 66 14.22 -1.32 -15.79
C ARG A 66 14.95 -2.29 -14.85
N ARG A 67 15.70 -1.77 -13.88
CA ARG A 67 16.42 -2.59 -12.88
C ARG A 67 15.43 -3.19 -11.89
N ALA A 68 14.40 -2.42 -11.48
CA ALA A 68 13.31 -2.93 -10.67
C ALA A 68 12.67 -4.16 -11.31
N GLY A 69 12.23 -4.05 -12.58
CA GLY A 69 11.65 -5.17 -13.32
C GLY A 69 12.59 -6.36 -13.56
N GLN A 70 13.91 -6.15 -13.58
CA GLN A 70 14.88 -7.25 -13.62
C GLN A 70 14.97 -7.97 -12.27
N ALA A 71 15.03 -7.20 -11.17
CA ALA A 71 15.10 -7.74 -9.82
C ALA A 71 13.80 -8.48 -9.43
N TYR A 72 12.64 -7.89 -9.72
CA TYR A 72 11.33 -8.55 -9.52
C TYR A 72 11.19 -9.84 -10.32
N ARG A 73 11.59 -9.86 -11.59
CA ARG A 73 11.60 -11.12 -12.36
C ARG A 73 12.50 -12.17 -11.73
N ARG A 74 13.67 -11.77 -11.22
CA ARG A 74 14.57 -12.68 -10.52
C ARG A 74 13.94 -13.23 -9.22
N ALA A 75 13.22 -12.40 -8.47
CA ALA A 75 12.48 -12.86 -7.30
C ALA A 75 11.45 -13.93 -7.69
N LEU A 76 10.70 -13.70 -8.76
CA LEU A 76 9.71 -14.67 -9.27
C LEU A 76 10.33 -15.89 -9.99
N GLU A 77 11.58 -15.84 -10.42
CA GLU A 77 12.31 -17.03 -10.89
C GLU A 77 12.72 -17.93 -9.71
N LEU A 78 13.10 -17.33 -8.58
CA LEU A 78 13.48 -18.04 -7.35
C LEU A 78 12.26 -18.57 -6.60
N GLU A 79 11.21 -17.75 -6.52
CA GLU A 79 9.94 -18.09 -5.89
C GLU A 79 8.77 -17.77 -6.84
N PRO A 80 8.43 -18.71 -7.74
CA PRO A 80 7.38 -18.52 -8.74
C PRO A 80 5.99 -18.33 -8.14
N LEU A 81 5.11 -17.74 -8.94
CA LEU A 81 3.70 -17.63 -8.59
C LEU A 81 3.11 -19.03 -8.38
N LEU A 82 2.27 -19.13 -7.36
CA LEU A 82 1.46 -20.31 -7.13
C LEU A 82 0.13 -20.17 -7.86
N MET A 83 -0.40 -21.31 -8.31
CA MET A 83 -1.77 -21.34 -8.82
C MET A 83 -2.74 -21.13 -7.65
N LEU A 84 -3.71 -20.24 -7.85
CA LEU A 84 -4.86 -20.14 -6.95
C LEU A 84 -5.70 -21.41 -7.05
N THR A 85 -6.09 -21.95 -5.91
CA THR A 85 -7.16 -22.94 -5.85
C THR A 85 -8.51 -22.25 -6.08
N GLU A 86 -9.54 -23.02 -6.45
CA GLU A 86 -10.90 -22.50 -6.60
C GLU A 86 -11.42 -21.85 -5.30
N ARG A 87 -11.07 -22.42 -4.14
CA ARG A 87 -11.43 -21.86 -2.83
C ARG A 87 -10.76 -20.53 -2.55
N GLU A 88 -9.48 -20.38 -2.89
CA GLU A 88 -8.77 -19.10 -2.72
C GLU A 88 -9.29 -18.03 -3.69
N ALA A 89 -9.56 -18.41 -4.94
CA ALA A 89 -10.18 -17.50 -5.91
C ALA A 89 -11.61 -17.10 -5.51
N ALA A 90 -12.36 -17.99 -4.85
CA ALA A 90 -13.66 -17.68 -4.27
C ALA A 90 -13.53 -16.76 -3.04
N ALA A 91 -12.55 -17.00 -2.17
CA ALA A 91 -12.27 -16.16 -1.00
C ALA A 91 -11.90 -14.72 -1.41
N ILE A 92 -11.07 -14.55 -2.44
CA ILE A 92 -10.75 -13.23 -3.02
C ILE A 92 -12.03 -12.48 -3.45
N ARG A 93 -13.00 -13.16 -4.05
CA ARG A 93 -14.26 -12.51 -4.45
C ARG A 93 -15.17 -12.22 -3.27
N ARG A 94 -15.32 -13.21 -2.37
CA ARG A 94 -16.18 -13.13 -1.19
C ARG A 94 -15.76 -11.99 -0.26
N HIS A 95 -14.46 -11.80 -0.09
CA HIS A 95 -13.89 -10.82 0.83
C HIS A 95 -13.41 -9.56 0.14
N CYS A 96 -13.76 -9.35 -1.14
CA CYS A 96 -13.39 -8.16 -1.88
C CYS A 96 -14.08 -6.94 -1.26
N PRO A 97 -13.33 -5.92 -0.80
CA PRO A 97 -13.91 -4.79 -0.09
C PRO A 97 -14.85 -3.98 -0.99
N LEU A 98 -15.92 -3.43 -0.42
CA LEU A 98 -16.70 -2.36 -1.05
C LEU A 98 -16.07 -1.03 -0.66
N LEU A 99 -15.82 -0.15 -1.64
CA LEU A 99 -15.25 1.16 -1.38
C LEU A 99 -16.36 2.22 -1.37
N LEU A 100 -16.24 3.18 -0.48
CA LEU A 100 -17.12 4.33 -0.37
C LEU A 100 -16.31 5.60 -0.56
N THR A 101 -16.71 6.42 -1.52
CA THR A 101 -16.04 7.67 -1.91
C THR A 101 -16.98 8.85 -1.70
N THR A 102 -16.43 10.07 -1.75
CA THR A 102 -17.26 11.28 -1.77
C THR A 102 -17.87 11.50 -3.16
N GLU A 103 -18.98 12.23 -3.27
CA GLU A 103 -19.55 12.59 -4.58
C GLU A 103 -18.60 13.40 -5.48
N ALA A 104 -17.64 14.09 -4.86
CA ALA A 104 -16.71 14.96 -5.54
C ALA A 104 -15.38 14.27 -5.90
N GLU A 105 -15.22 12.95 -5.66
CA GLU A 105 -13.98 12.24 -5.96
C GLU A 105 -13.54 12.53 -7.40
N CYS A 106 -12.31 13.02 -7.51
CA CYS A 106 -11.75 13.55 -8.75
C CYS A 106 -10.83 12.56 -9.46
N PHE A 107 -10.36 11.53 -8.76
CA PHE A 107 -9.53 10.47 -9.32
C PHE A 107 -10.27 9.14 -9.24
N PRO A 108 -10.75 8.60 -10.37
CA PRO A 108 -11.44 7.31 -10.35
C PRO A 108 -10.46 6.15 -10.10
N LEU A 109 -10.99 5.05 -9.57
CA LEU A 109 -10.27 3.78 -9.50
C LEU A 109 -10.02 3.25 -10.93
N LYS A 110 -8.77 3.03 -11.30
CA LYS A 110 -8.37 2.54 -12.63
C LYS A 110 -8.33 1.03 -12.71
N ASP A 111 -7.66 0.42 -11.74
CA ASP A 111 -7.46 -1.02 -11.65
C ASP A 111 -7.45 -1.45 -10.18
N ILE A 112 -7.68 -2.75 -9.99
CA ILE A 112 -7.44 -3.45 -8.74
C ILE A 112 -6.74 -4.77 -9.06
N ALA A 113 -5.82 -5.16 -8.20
CA ALA A 113 -5.28 -6.52 -8.17
C ALA A 113 -5.43 -7.12 -6.78
N ALA A 114 -5.71 -8.42 -6.72
CA ALA A 114 -5.77 -9.17 -5.47
C ALA A 114 -4.63 -10.19 -5.43
N VAL A 115 -3.89 -10.21 -4.34
CA VAL A 115 -2.81 -11.18 -4.09
C VAL A 115 -3.14 -11.96 -2.83
N HIS A 116 -3.27 -13.27 -2.94
CA HIS A 116 -3.45 -14.17 -1.82
C HIS A 116 -2.09 -14.57 -1.24
N HIS A 117 -1.96 -14.49 0.09
CA HIS A 117 -0.73 -14.85 0.77
C HIS A 117 -0.52 -16.38 0.72
N PRO A 118 0.67 -16.88 0.34
CA PRO A 118 0.84 -18.30 0.01
C PRO A 118 0.64 -19.26 1.19
N ALA A 119 0.88 -18.78 2.42
CA ALA A 119 0.86 -19.58 3.65
C ALA A 119 -0.13 -19.10 4.73
N LYS A 120 -0.93 -18.05 4.48
CA LYS A 120 -1.84 -17.46 5.46
C LYS A 120 -3.19 -17.21 4.78
N PRO A 121 -4.33 -17.30 5.48
CA PRO A 121 -5.62 -16.92 4.93
C PRO A 121 -5.76 -15.39 4.93
N LEU A 122 -4.90 -14.74 4.13
CA LEU A 122 -4.74 -13.30 4.06
C LEU A 122 -4.73 -12.88 2.59
N ILE A 123 -5.51 -11.87 2.26
CA ILE A 123 -5.60 -11.33 0.89
C ILE A 123 -5.19 -9.86 0.94
N GLY A 124 -4.24 -9.47 0.11
CA GLY A 124 -3.93 -8.06 -0.19
C GLY A 124 -4.71 -7.61 -1.42
N TYR A 125 -5.49 -6.54 -1.29
CA TYR A 125 -6.14 -5.83 -2.37
C TYR A 125 -5.37 -4.54 -2.63
N HIS A 126 -4.86 -4.42 -3.84
CA HIS A 126 -4.05 -3.31 -4.32
C HIS A 126 -4.91 -2.44 -5.23
N LEU A 127 -5.20 -1.22 -4.78
CA LEU A 127 -6.04 -0.26 -5.48
C LEU A 127 -5.16 0.73 -6.22
N PHE A 128 -5.49 1.02 -7.48
CA PHE A 128 -4.76 1.99 -8.30
C PHE A 128 -5.71 3.12 -8.73
N TRP A 129 -5.62 4.26 -8.05
CA TRP A 129 -6.40 5.46 -8.34
C TRP A 129 -5.73 6.31 -9.41
N GLU A 130 -6.48 7.18 -10.09
CA GLU A 130 -5.94 7.91 -11.23
C GLU A 130 -4.70 8.75 -10.92
N ASP A 131 -4.66 9.38 -9.76
CA ASP A 131 -3.57 10.26 -9.31
C ASP A 131 -3.64 10.46 -7.79
N ASP A 132 -2.73 11.25 -7.21
CA ASP A 132 -2.82 11.77 -5.83
C ASP A 132 -2.87 13.31 -5.90
N PHE A 133 -3.87 13.90 -5.25
CA PHE A 133 -4.10 15.34 -5.24
C PHE A 133 -2.91 16.12 -4.69
N ASP A 134 -2.13 15.55 -3.77
CA ASP A 134 -0.92 16.16 -3.26
C ASP A 134 0.30 15.88 -4.13
N PHE A 135 0.28 14.97 -5.11
CA PHE A 135 1.48 14.61 -5.86
C PHE A 135 1.41 14.78 -7.38
N PRO A 136 1.15 16.01 -7.89
CA PRO A 136 1.10 16.26 -9.33
C PRO A 136 2.46 16.16 -10.07
N ASP A 137 3.54 15.78 -9.40
CA ASP A 137 4.91 15.86 -9.92
C ASP A 137 5.85 14.74 -9.43
N ASP A 138 5.32 13.65 -8.89
CA ASP A 138 6.11 12.52 -8.40
C ASP A 138 6.48 11.48 -9.48
N TYR A 139 5.97 11.68 -10.70
CA TYR A 139 6.15 10.78 -11.86
C TYR A 139 5.51 9.39 -11.68
N GLU A 140 4.55 9.28 -10.77
CA GLU A 140 3.75 8.09 -10.55
C GLU A 140 2.38 8.30 -11.22
N PRO A 141 2.01 7.45 -12.21
CA PRO A 141 0.80 7.66 -13.02
C PRO A 141 -0.48 7.17 -12.34
N CYS A 142 -0.39 6.87 -11.05
CA CYS A 142 -1.48 6.44 -10.19
C CYS A 142 -1.05 6.52 -8.72
N ASP A 143 -2.03 6.75 -7.86
CA ASP A 143 -1.87 6.49 -6.43
C ASP A 143 -2.16 5.01 -6.13
N HIS A 144 -1.31 4.38 -5.32
CA HIS A 144 -1.38 2.95 -4.99
C HIS A 144 -1.71 2.79 -3.51
N GLU A 145 -2.86 2.17 -3.23
CA GLU A 145 -3.35 1.95 -1.86
C GLU A 145 -3.52 0.45 -1.58
N GLU A 146 -3.33 0.05 -0.31
CA GLU A 146 -3.35 -1.36 0.10
C GLU A 146 -4.40 -1.60 1.20
N ILE A 147 -5.21 -2.64 1.00
CA ILE A 147 -6.15 -3.17 1.99
C ILE A 147 -5.82 -4.66 2.18
N TRP A 148 -5.72 -5.11 3.43
CA TRP A 148 -5.57 -6.53 3.74
C TRP A 148 -6.78 -7.07 4.49
N VAL A 149 -7.22 -8.26 4.09
CA VAL A 149 -8.32 -8.97 4.73
C VAL A 149 -7.85 -10.36 5.15
N GLU A 150 -7.82 -10.60 6.45
CA GLU A 150 -7.63 -11.92 7.03
C GLU A 150 -9.00 -12.60 7.23
N TYR A 151 -9.05 -13.90 7.00
CA TYR A 151 -10.28 -14.68 7.13
C TYR A 151 -10.03 -16.06 7.73
N ASP A 152 -11.07 -16.67 8.28
CA ASP A 152 -11.08 -18.08 8.66
C ASP A 152 -11.46 -18.93 7.42
N PRO A 153 -10.59 -19.84 6.92
CA PRO A 153 -10.88 -20.63 5.74
C PRO A 153 -11.88 -21.78 5.97
N ALA A 154 -12.19 -22.13 7.22
CA ALA A 154 -13.20 -23.14 7.56
C ALA A 154 -14.59 -22.50 7.65
N GLU A 155 -14.70 -21.36 8.33
CA GLU A 155 -15.98 -20.65 8.51
C GLU A 155 -16.25 -19.63 7.39
N GLU A 156 -15.26 -19.32 6.57
CA GLU A 156 -15.30 -18.30 5.51
C GLU A 156 -15.74 -16.92 6.03
N THR A 157 -15.28 -16.57 7.24
CA THR A 157 -15.59 -15.31 7.93
C THR A 157 -14.36 -14.43 8.07
N VAL A 158 -14.55 -13.12 7.96
CA VAL A 158 -13.47 -12.14 8.17
C VAL A 158 -13.04 -12.17 9.64
N THR A 159 -11.72 -12.19 9.87
CA THR A 159 -11.09 -12.16 11.19
C THR A 159 -10.31 -10.87 11.43
N GLN A 160 -9.80 -10.23 10.38
CA GLN A 160 -9.11 -8.95 10.48
C GLN A 160 -9.27 -8.14 9.19
N VAL A 161 -9.43 -6.82 9.34
CA VAL A 161 -9.37 -5.85 8.24
C VAL A 161 -8.30 -4.82 8.57
N MET A 162 -7.37 -4.62 7.63
CA MET A 162 -6.27 -3.68 7.75
C MET A 162 -6.17 -2.80 6.51
N THR A 163 -5.68 -1.58 6.65
CA THR A 163 -5.36 -0.69 5.52
C THR A 163 -4.01 -0.03 5.72
N PHE A 164 -3.36 0.31 4.62
CA PHE A 164 -2.20 1.20 4.64
C PHE A 164 -2.68 2.64 4.55
N PHE A 165 -2.68 3.36 5.67
CA PHE A 165 -3.13 4.74 5.76
C PHE A 165 -1.93 5.68 5.95
N HIS A 166 -1.57 6.44 4.91
CA HIS A 166 -0.54 7.49 4.95
C HIS A 166 0.75 7.07 5.68
N SER A 167 1.33 5.93 5.27
CA SER A 167 2.54 5.32 5.86
C SER A 167 2.36 4.53 7.17
N SER A 168 1.12 4.29 7.60
CA SER A 168 0.83 3.49 8.79
C SER A 168 -0.13 2.35 8.47
N VAL A 169 0.07 1.17 9.04
CA VAL A 169 -0.94 0.10 9.00
C VAL A 169 -1.92 0.32 10.15
N ILE A 170 -3.20 0.40 9.82
CA ILE A 170 -4.30 0.50 10.80
C ILE A 170 -5.22 -0.72 10.70
N SER A 171 -5.88 -1.05 11.81
CA SER A 171 -6.87 -2.13 11.89
C SER A 171 -8.02 -1.74 12.82
N SER A 172 -9.20 -2.33 12.64
CA SER A 172 -10.38 -2.06 13.47
C SER A 172 -11.22 -3.31 13.68
N GLU A 173 -11.58 -3.60 14.94
CA GLU A 173 -12.53 -4.67 15.28
C GLU A 173 -13.94 -4.34 14.76
N GLU A 174 -14.32 -3.06 14.75
CA GLU A 174 -15.61 -2.62 14.21
C GLU A 174 -15.68 -2.85 12.70
N ALA A 175 -14.56 -2.77 11.98
CA ALA A 175 -14.53 -3.07 10.55
C ALA A 175 -14.72 -4.57 10.26
N VAL A 176 -14.29 -5.45 11.18
CA VAL A 176 -14.57 -6.89 11.09
C VAL A 176 -16.07 -7.16 11.32
N GLN A 177 -16.68 -6.51 12.30
CA GLN A 177 -18.12 -6.61 12.55
C GLN A 177 -18.93 -6.07 11.34
N GLU A 178 -18.57 -4.90 10.83
CA GLU A 178 -19.19 -4.31 9.64
C GLU A 178 -19.08 -5.25 8.44
N ALA A 179 -17.91 -5.89 8.22
CA ALA A 179 -17.74 -6.86 7.14
C ALA A 179 -18.71 -8.05 7.26
N ARG A 180 -18.84 -8.64 8.45
CA ARG A 180 -19.73 -9.79 8.71
C ARG A 180 -21.20 -9.43 8.48
N GLU A 181 -21.61 -8.25 8.92
CA GLU A 181 -22.97 -7.72 8.69
C GLU A 181 -23.26 -7.50 7.19
N HIS A 182 -22.23 -7.32 6.37
CA HIS A 182 -22.33 -7.07 4.93
C HIS A 182 -21.84 -8.25 4.09
N GLY A 183 -22.09 -9.48 4.56
CA GLY A 183 -21.82 -10.69 3.79
C GLY A 183 -20.34 -11.00 3.62
N GLU A 184 -19.54 -10.68 4.64
CA GLU A 184 -18.09 -10.89 4.71
C GLU A 184 -17.27 -9.98 3.77
N ARG A 185 -17.89 -8.89 3.29
CA ARG A 185 -17.23 -7.85 2.49
C ARG A 185 -16.93 -6.63 3.37
N PRO A 186 -15.66 -6.32 3.64
CA PRO A 186 -15.31 -5.09 4.36
C PRO A 186 -15.78 -3.84 3.61
N ILE A 187 -16.20 -2.81 4.34
CA ILE A 187 -16.53 -1.50 3.78
C ILE A 187 -15.41 -0.52 4.13
N ILE A 188 -14.82 0.08 3.11
CA ILE A 188 -13.68 0.98 3.24
C ILE A 188 -14.05 2.35 2.73
N ARG A 189 -13.78 3.39 3.51
CA ARG A 189 -14.07 4.79 3.17
C ARG A 189 -12.80 5.42 2.62
N ILE A 190 -12.88 6.06 1.47
CA ILE A 190 -11.72 6.55 0.74
C ILE A 190 -11.66 8.07 0.86
N GLU A 191 -10.58 8.56 1.45
CA GLU A 191 -10.30 9.99 1.56
C GLU A 191 -10.24 10.65 0.17
N TRP A 192 -10.92 11.78 0.02
CA TRP A 192 -11.02 12.47 -1.26
C TRP A 192 -9.64 12.85 -1.81
N GLY A 193 -9.36 12.47 -3.05
CA GLY A 193 -8.18 12.88 -3.82
C GLY A 193 -6.83 12.34 -3.33
N LYS A 194 -6.72 11.92 -2.06
CA LYS A 194 -5.51 11.36 -1.45
C LYS A 194 -5.62 9.86 -1.13
N HIS A 195 -6.83 9.33 -1.26
CA HIS A 195 -7.20 7.92 -1.16
C HIS A 195 -6.85 7.15 0.12
N GLY A 196 -6.50 7.85 1.20
CA GLY A 196 -6.36 7.26 2.53
C GLY A 196 -7.56 6.38 2.89
N SER A 197 -7.30 5.09 3.11
CA SER A 197 -8.33 4.07 3.31
C SER A 197 -8.74 3.96 4.78
N LEU A 198 -9.92 4.47 5.12
CA LEU A 198 -10.48 4.54 6.46
C LEU A 198 -11.38 3.33 6.78
N LEU A 199 -11.22 2.81 7.99
CA LEU A 199 -11.99 1.69 8.55
C LEU A 199 -13.20 2.16 9.35
N LYS A 200 -14.15 1.27 9.65
CA LYS A 200 -15.21 1.58 10.63
C LYS A 200 -14.61 1.95 11.98
N GLY A 201 -15.18 2.96 12.64
CA GLY A 201 -14.69 3.47 13.93
C GLY A 201 -13.44 4.34 13.83
N TRP A 202 -13.06 4.73 12.61
CA TRP A 202 -11.87 5.52 12.33
C TRP A 202 -11.75 6.77 13.21
N GLU A 203 -12.85 7.38 13.61
CA GLU A 203 -12.91 8.60 14.42
C GLU A 203 -12.13 8.50 15.73
N THR A 204 -11.95 7.28 16.26
CA THR A 204 -11.24 7.03 17.53
C THR A 204 -9.87 6.37 17.35
N ILE A 205 -9.43 6.11 16.11
CA ILE A 205 -8.15 5.48 15.83
C ILE A 205 -7.01 6.49 15.99
N ASP A 206 -6.04 6.18 16.83
CA ASP A 206 -4.74 6.84 16.85
C ASP A 206 -3.88 6.35 15.69
N ILE A 207 -3.33 7.28 14.88
CA ILE A 207 -2.49 6.90 13.75
C ILE A 207 -1.09 6.54 14.27
N PRO A 208 -0.61 5.29 14.05
CA PRO A 208 0.72 4.88 14.48
C PRO A 208 1.80 5.84 13.99
N MET A 209 2.75 6.18 14.87
CA MET A 209 3.92 7.02 14.60
C MET A 209 3.63 8.50 14.26
N LYS A 210 2.37 8.94 14.16
CA LYS A 210 2.01 10.34 13.85
C LYS A 210 1.59 11.18 15.06
N ASN A 211 1.43 10.57 16.24
CA ASN A 211 1.00 11.24 17.48
C ASN A 211 -0.28 12.09 17.31
N MET A 212 -1.25 11.60 16.53
CA MET A 212 -2.52 12.26 16.29
C MET A 212 -3.63 11.26 15.98
N THR A 213 -4.87 11.66 16.26
CA THR A 213 -6.05 10.87 15.92
C THR A 213 -6.37 10.97 14.44
N MET A 214 -7.06 9.97 13.90
CA MET A 214 -7.60 10.01 12.55
C MET A 214 -8.58 11.17 12.35
N GLN A 215 -9.35 11.52 13.39
CA GLN A 215 -10.26 12.65 13.33
C GLN A 215 -9.52 13.98 13.15
N ASP A 216 -8.42 14.19 13.87
CA ASP A 216 -7.59 15.37 13.71
C ASP A 216 -6.92 15.39 12.33
N TRP A 217 -6.48 14.22 11.83
CA TRP A 217 -5.93 14.10 10.48
C TRP A 217 -6.96 14.51 9.44
N MET A 218 -8.15 13.92 9.46
CA MET A 218 -9.20 14.21 8.47
C MET A 218 -9.60 15.69 8.47
N ARG A 219 -9.64 16.36 9.63
CA ARG A 219 -9.88 17.81 9.70
C ARG A 219 -8.75 18.62 9.06
N GLN A 220 -7.49 18.29 9.39
CA GLN A 220 -6.33 18.98 8.83
C GLN A 220 -6.24 18.77 7.32
N THR A 221 -6.47 17.54 6.86
CA THR A 221 -6.42 17.21 5.44
C THR A 221 -7.55 17.89 4.68
N TYR A 222 -8.78 17.93 5.22
CA TYR A 222 -9.88 18.70 4.62
C TYR A 222 -9.50 20.17 4.40
N GLU A 223 -8.96 20.87 5.41
CA GLU A 223 -8.54 22.27 5.25
C GLU A 223 -7.41 22.41 4.22
N HIS A 224 -6.46 21.48 4.22
CA HIS A 224 -5.34 21.44 3.28
C HIS A 224 -5.80 21.25 1.83
N VAL A 225 -6.62 20.25 1.55
CA VAL A 225 -7.10 19.97 0.19
C VAL A 225 -8.12 21.00 -0.28
N LYS A 226 -8.91 21.59 0.63
CA LYS A 226 -9.76 22.76 0.34
C LYS A 226 -8.94 23.98 -0.10
N ALA A 227 -7.75 24.16 0.47
CA ALA A 227 -6.80 25.20 0.07
C ALA A 227 -6.00 24.87 -1.21
N GLY A 228 -6.29 23.75 -1.88
CA GLY A 228 -5.64 23.31 -3.11
C GLY A 228 -4.50 22.32 -2.94
N GLY A 229 -4.28 21.83 -1.71
CA GLY A 229 -3.32 20.79 -1.39
C GLY A 229 -1.86 21.24 -1.58
N ARG A 230 -0.96 20.28 -1.79
CA ARG A 230 0.46 20.52 -2.08
C ARG A 230 0.60 21.11 -3.49
N LEU A 231 1.47 22.12 -3.65
CA LEU A 231 1.73 22.80 -4.93
C LEU A 231 0.44 23.23 -5.67
N PRO A 232 -0.41 24.09 -5.08
CA PRO A 232 -1.72 24.46 -5.66
C PRO A 232 -1.60 25.11 -7.04
N ASP A 233 -0.49 25.81 -7.31
CA ASP A 233 -0.21 26.46 -8.59
C ASP A 233 0.53 25.57 -9.61
N HIS A 234 0.69 24.27 -9.34
CA HIS A 234 1.40 23.37 -10.25
C HIS A 234 0.69 23.30 -11.62
N PRO A 235 1.42 23.35 -12.76
CA PRO A 235 0.79 23.40 -14.08
C PRO A 235 -0.15 22.23 -14.40
N LEU A 236 0.04 21.04 -13.83
CA LEU A 236 -0.86 19.91 -14.04
C LEU A 236 -2.21 20.08 -13.33
N LYS A 237 -2.23 20.75 -12.17
CA LYS A 237 -3.47 21.01 -11.40
C LYS A 237 -4.47 21.91 -12.11
N ARG A 238 -4.10 22.56 -13.21
CA ARG A 238 -5.04 23.32 -14.05
C ARG A 238 -6.18 22.47 -14.65
N PHE A 239 -6.00 21.15 -14.68
CA PHE A 239 -7.00 20.19 -15.14
C PHE A 239 -7.69 19.46 -13.98
N TRP A 240 -7.31 19.74 -12.73
CA TRP A 240 -7.90 19.17 -11.53
C TRP A 240 -8.84 20.19 -10.87
N PRO A 241 -9.69 19.75 -9.92
CA PRO A 241 -10.38 20.69 -9.04
C PRO A 241 -9.39 21.61 -8.33
N ARG A 242 -9.79 22.85 -8.06
CA ARG A 242 -8.95 23.80 -7.31
C ARG A 242 -8.75 23.39 -5.85
N GLY A 243 -9.61 22.52 -5.35
CA GLY A 243 -9.67 22.00 -4.00
C GLY A 243 -11.03 21.37 -3.77
N TYR A 244 -11.23 20.78 -2.59
CA TYR A 244 -12.54 20.26 -2.21
C TYR A 244 -13.52 21.40 -1.90
N GLU A 245 -14.62 21.49 -2.66
CA GLU A 245 -15.58 22.61 -2.55
C GLU A 245 -16.67 22.40 -1.48
N GLY A 246 -16.82 21.18 -0.97
CA GLY A 246 -17.85 20.82 0.00
C GLY A 246 -17.56 21.27 1.43
N SER A 247 -18.48 20.90 2.32
CA SER A 247 -18.34 21.04 3.78
C SER A 247 -17.45 19.94 4.37
N TYR A 248 -17.01 20.11 5.63
CA TYR A 248 -16.30 19.03 6.31
C TYR A 248 -17.21 17.81 6.50
N GLU A 249 -18.50 18.03 6.75
CA GLU A 249 -19.50 16.99 6.93
C GLU A 249 -19.63 16.12 5.66
N SER A 250 -19.72 16.75 4.49
CA SER A 250 -19.76 16.03 3.21
C SER A 250 -18.43 15.35 2.86
N TYR A 251 -17.30 15.86 3.36
CA TYR A 251 -15.96 15.29 3.14
C TYR A 251 -15.81 13.91 3.82
N ILE A 252 -16.54 13.69 4.92
CA ILE A 252 -16.46 12.46 5.71
C ILE A 252 -17.71 11.56 5.61
N GLU A 253 -18.63 11.86 4.68
CA GLU A 253 -19.91 11.12 4.54
C GLU A 253 -19.77 9.87 3.64
N PHE A 254 -18.90 9.92 2.63
CA PHE A 254 -18.62 8.83 1.69
C PHE A 254 -19.87 8.13 1.08
N PRO A 255 -20.81 8.84 0.44
CA PRO A 255 -22.07 8.25 -0.01
C PRO A 255 -21.95 7.40 -1.29
N VAL A 256 -20.84 7.49 -2.05
CA VAL A 256 -20.75 6.91 -3.40
C VAL A 256 -20.05 5.55 -3.37
N PRO A 257 -20.75 4.45 -3.69
CA PRO A 257 -20.13 3.13 -3.75
C PRO A 257 -19.31 2.96 -5.03
N VAL A 258 -18.10 2.43 -4.87
CA VAL A 258 -17.26 1.88 -5.94
C VAL A 258 -17.03 0.42 -5.60
N ASP A 259 -17.42 -0.49 -6.49
CA ASP A 259 -17.31 -1.93 -6.27
C ASP A 259 -16.12 -2.52 -7.07
N PRO A 260 -14.96 -2.79 -6.43
CA PRO A 260 -13.79 -3.36 -7.09
C PRO A 260 -14.01 -4.79 -7.59
N LEU A 261 -15.02 -5.50 -7.07
CA LEU A 261 -15.35 -6.84 -7.58
C LEU A 261 -15.73 -6.79 -9.06
N LEU A 262 -16.38 -5.72 -9.51
CA LEU A 262 -16.71 -5.50 -10.92
C LEU A 262 -15.46 -5.37 -11.80
N TYR A 263 -14.36 -4.86 -11.26
CA TYR A 263 -13.08 -4.75 -11.96
C TYR A 263 -12.39 -6.11 -12.03
N LEU A 264 -12.37 -6.85 -10.91
CA LEU A 264 -11.83 -8.22 -10.88
C LEU A 264 -12.61 -9.18 -11.79
N ASP A 265 -13.92 -9.02 -11.93
CA ASP A 265 -14.72 -9.85 -12.83
C ASP A 265 -14.43 -9.54 -14.32
N ARG A 266 -14.14 -8.28 -14.65
CA ARG A 266 -13.79 -7.86 -16.01
C ARG A 266 -12.34 -8.20 -16.38
N LYS A 267 -11.43 -7.99 -15.43
CA LYS A 267 -9.98 -8.17 -15.57
C LYS A 267 -9.51 -8.91 -14.31
N PRO A 268 -9.49 -10.26 -14.34
CA PRO A 268 -9.22 -11.09 -13.15
C PRO A 268 -7.74 -11.08 -12.77
N LEU A 269 -7.28 -9.95 -12.25
CA LEU A 269 -5.95 -9.74 -11.68
C LEU A 269 -5.90 -10.35 -10.28
N MET A 270 -5.96 -11.68 -10.20
CA MET A 270 -5.89 -12.43 -8.96
C MET A 270 -4.69 -13.36 -8.98
N PHE A 271 -3.86 -13.28 -7.95
CA PHE A 271 -2.59 -13.99 -7.88
C PHE A 271 -2.38 -14.63 -6.51
N LYS A 272 -1.40 -15.54 -6.42
CA LYS A 272 -0.90 -16.09 -5.15
C LYS A 272 0.62 -16.01 -5.13
N SER A 273 1.17 -15.19 -4.24
CA SER A 273 2.62 -14.96 -4.14
C SER A 273 2.96 -14.30 -2.81
N LEU A 274 4.18 -14.51 -2.32
CA LEU A 274 4.74 -13.71 -1.22
C LEU A 274 5.23 -12.33 -1.70
N HIS A 275 5.56 -12.19 -2.98
CA HIS A 275 6.20 -10.98 -3.56
C HIS A 275 5.17 -10.16 -4.35
N ALA A 276 4.25 -9.50 -3.64
CA ALA A 276 3.14 -8.77 -4.23
C ALA A 276 3.61 -7.70 -5.23
N ASN A 277 4.59 -6.86 -4.87
CA ASN A 277 5.10 -5.82 -5.76
C ASN A 277 5.68 -6.42 -7.05
N ALA A 278 6.37 -7.56 -6.94
CA ALA A 278 6.95 -8.24 -8.09
C ALA A 278 5.87 -8.72 -9.07
N VAL A 279 4.79 -9.31 -8.54
CA VAL A 279 3.65 -9.76 -9.35
C VAL A 279 2.92 -8.58 -9.97
N LEU A 280 2.65 -7.53 -9.20
CA LEU A 280 1.98 -6.33 -9.68
C LEU A 280 2.73 -5.72 -10.85
N PHE A 281 4.04 -5.48 -10.66
CA PHE A 281 4.91 -4.87 -11.66
C PHE A 281 5.09 -5.70 -12.92
N THR A 282 5.19 -7.03 -12.81
CA THR A 282 5.55 -7.88 -13.94
C THR A 282 4.37 -8.53 -14.64
N GLN A 283 3.21 -8.65 -13.97
CA GLN A 283 2.07 -9.43 -14.47
C GLN A 283 0.71 -8.73 -14.36
N ALA A 284 0.51 -7.78 -13.46
CA ALA A 284 -0.82 -7.24 -13.19
C ALA A 284 -1.13 -5.93 -13.96
N ILE A 285 -0.27 -4.93 -13.81
CA ILE A 285 -0.52 -3.56 -14.29
C ILE A 285 0.51 -3.13 -15.34
N PRO A 286 0.08 -2.48 -16.44
CA PRO A 286 0.97 -2.10 -17.53
C PRO A 286 1.66 -0.74 -17.31
N TYR A 287 1.50 -0.12 -16.14
CA TYR A 287 2.00 1.21 -15.81
C TYR A 287 2.74 1.20 -14.47
N ASN A 288 3.50 2.28 -14.21
CA ASN A 288 4.26 2.44 -12.96
C ASN A 288 3.35 2.71 -11.75
N PHE A 289 3.80 2.41 -10.54
CA PHE A 289 3.08 2.67 -9.28
C PHE A 289 4.08 2.83 -8.13
N HIS A 290 3.69 3.38 -6.98
CA HIS A 290 4.55 3.38 -5.79
C HIS A 290 4.66 1.97 -5.18
N PRO A 291 5.85 1.36 -5.05
CA PRO A 291 5.96 0.09 -4.32
C PRO A 291 5.64 0.30 -2.83
N LYS A 292 4.80 -0.56 -2.25
CA LYS A 292 4.43 -0.51 -0.83
C LYS A 292 4.97 -1.74 -0.10
N MET A 293 4.56 -1.98 1.14
CA MET A 293 5.24 -2.94 2.02
C MET A 293 4.84 -4.40 1.78
N GLU A 294 3.96 -4.67 0.80
CA GLU A 294 3.40 -5.98 0.42
C GLU A 294 2.49 -6.63 1.47
N TRP A 295 2.99 -6.83 2.69
CA TRP A 295 2.29 -7.52 3.78
C TRP A 295 2.40 -6.77 5.12
N PRO A 296 1.32 -6.77 5.94
CA PRO A 296 1.24 -5.94 7.15
C PRO A 296 2.23 -6.36 8.25
N ASP A 297 2.74 -7.59 8.23
CA ASP A 297 3.71 -8.07 9.22
C ASP A 297 5.12 -7.47 9.03
N ARG A 298 5.43 -6.93 7.84
CA ARG A 298 6.64 -6.12 7.64
C ARG A 298 6.56 -4.80 8.43
N PHE A 299 5.37 -4.22 8.54
CA PHE A 299 5.14 -3.02 9.37
C PHE A 299 5.21 -3.33 10.86
N ALA A 300 4.55 -4.40 11.30
CA ALA A 300 4.57 -4.81 12.71
C ALA A 300 6.00 -5.05 13.21
N ARG A 301 6.86 -5.64 12.37
CA ARG A 301 8.29 -5.79 12.66
C ARG A 301 9.01 -4.43 12.80
N ALA A 302 8.73 -3.48 11.91
CA ALA A 302 9.31 -2.13 11.99
C ALA A 302 8.90 -1.33 13.23
N LEU A 303 7.75 -1.63 13.86
CA LEU A 303 7.33 -1.01 15.12
C LEU A 303 8.02 -1.59 16.36
N LEU A 304 8.52 -2.83 16.28
CA LEU A 304 9.16 -3.53 17.39
C LEU A 304 10.67 -3.26 17.51
N ASP A 305 11.27 -2.63 16.48
CA ASP A 305 12.70 -2.32 16.35
C ASP A 305 13.03 -0.82 16.56
#